data_AF-A0A2P4XPM9-F1
#
_entry.id   AF-A0A2P4XPM9-F1
#
_cell.length_a   1.000
_cell.length_b   1.000
_cell.length_c   1.000
_cell.angle_alpha   90.00
_cell.angle_beta   90.00
_cell.angle_gamma   90.00
#
_symmetry.space_group_name_H-M   'P 1'
#
loop_
_entity.id
_entity.type
_entity.pdbx_description
1 polymer ?
#
loop_
_entity_poly.entity_id
_entity_poly.type
_entity_poly.pdbx_seq_one_letter_code
_entity_poly.pdbx_strand_id
1 'polypeptide(L)'
;MAPSAAKRVDPLSGCARSAEIYQVLFASINNLIVRVNLIVFYQDVNGVAWSFMLNYTNISYGTNNKFYMVQLIQDGDQYMVFRKWGRVGAKNPQRALERYSTSLEKAQASFTKKFLDKSGNEWPLSGPFEKVEGKYVLVELDDEAPEESDTMSDGEDVDDVLSTLHESVQDVLKLICDADLIAREVANMNLDLKRLPLGKLSKAQISQGYELLQQLSETLKEIEELSKDVVNTPTAPKAQPPGTRRSSRVKRTVNPNAAQIRRLKSCLKTFSSDFYTLIPHDFGRNLPPPIDSLDE
;
A
#
# COMPACT_ATOMS: atom_id res chain seq x y z
N MET A 1 52.49 4.81 38.66
CA MET A 1 51.02 4.94 38.64
C MET A 1 50.57 4.87 37.19
N ALA A 2 50.01 3.74 36.78
CA ALA A 2 49.46 3.51 35.46
C ALA A 2 47.92 3.52 35.58
N PRO A 3 47.16 4.14 34.65
CA PRO A 3 45.72 4.02 34.66
C PRO A 3 45.27 2.73 33.95
N SER A 4 44.27 2.12 34.59
CA SER A 4 43.65 0.81 34.39
C SER A 4 43.31 0.43 32.94
N ALA A 5 43.64 -0.81 32.57
CA ALA A 5 43.27 -1.45 31.32
C ALA A 5 41.76 -1.75 31.27
N ALA A 6 41.09 -1.32 30.18
CA ALA A 6 39.73 -1.70 29.88
C ALA A 6 39.64 -3.20 29.56
N LYS A 7 38.78 -3.93 30.28
CA LYS A 7 38.47 -5.35 29.98
C LYS A 7 37.59 -5.42 28.74
N ARG A 8 38.01 -6.22 27.77
CA ARG A 8 37.22 -6.69 26.62
C ARG A 8 36.20 -7.70 27.14
N VAL A 9 34.91 -7.39 27.03
CA VAL A 9 33.82 -8.33 27.32
C VAL A 9 33.28 -8.79 25.96
N ASP A 10 33.34 -10.09 25.71
CA ASP A 10 32.73 -10.72 24.53
C ASP A 10 31.20 -10.57 24.62
N PRO A 11 30.51 -9.96 23.65
CA PRO A 11 29.07 -9.74 23.73
C PRO A 11 28.23 -11.00 23.42
N LEU A 12 28.86 -12.17 23.27
CA LEU A 12 28.17 -13.44 22.98
C LEU A 12 28.02 -14.36 24.21
N SER A 13 28.23 -13.83 25.41
CA SER A 13 27.91 -14.53 26.65
C SER A 13 26.42 -14.40 26.98
N GLY A 14 25.61 -15.29 26.42
CA GLY A 14 24.37 -15.74 27.08
C GLY A 14 23.11 -14.93 26.81
N CYS A 15 22.66 -14.87 25.55
CA CYS A 15 21.23 -14.80 25.26
C CYS A 15 20.96 -15.40 23.87
N ALA A 16 20.65 -16.68 23.84
CA ALA A 16 19.97 -17.28 22.70
C ALA A 16 18.46 -17.06 22.94
N ARG A 17 17.74 -16.69 21.87
CA ARG A 17 16.28 -16.48 21.76
C ARG A 17 15.78 -15.05 22.01
N SER A 18 15.97 -14.17 21.02
CA SER A 18 15.00 -13.08 20.73
C SER A 18 15.18 -12.45 19.33
N ALA A 19 15.59 -13.23 18.33
CA ALA A 19 15.87 -12.70 16.98
C ALA A 19 15.14 -13.48 15.88
N GLU A 20 13.93 -13.93 16.19
CA GLU A 20 12.99 -14.43 15.19
C GLU A 20 11.91 -13.37 15.06
N ILE A 21 11.91 -12.68 13.93
CA ILE A 21 10.80 -12.03 13.22
C ILE A 21 11.48 -11.09 12.21
N TYR A 22 10.85 -10.90 11.06
CA TYR A 22 11.30 -10.14 9.88
C TYR A 22 12.10 -10.94 8.84
N GLN A 23 11.41 -11.88 8.16
CA GLN A 23 11.84 -12.41 6.87
C GLN A 23 11.18 -11.63 5.71
N VAL A 24 11.98 -11.16 4.74
CA VAL A 24 11.90 -11.49 3.30
C VAL A 24 12.76 -10.53 2.45
N LEU A 25 13.41 -11.14 1.44
CA LEU A 25 14.02 -10.61 0.20
C LEU A 25 15.51 -10.22 0.23
N PHE A 26 16.39 -11.12 -0.20
CA PHE A 26 17.26 -10.94 -1.39
C PHE A 26 18.02 -12.24 -1.70
N ALA A 27 17.42 -13.12 -2.52
CA ALA A 27 18.18 -14.14 -3.23
C ALA A 27 18.75 -13.52 -4.52
N SER A 28 20.01 -13.85 -4.80
CA SER A 28 20.75 -13.57 -6.04
C SER A 28 21.51 -12.24 -6.11
N ILE A 29 22.49 -12.04 -5.22
CA ILE A 29 23.77 -11.40 -5.59
C ILE A 29 24.91 -12.17 -4.89
N ASN A 30 25.69 -12.88 -5.70
CA ASN A 30 27.00 -13.49 -5.40
C ASN A 30 27.03 -14.72 -4.47
N ASN A 31 27.43 -15.86 -5.06
CA ASN A 31 28.00 -17.00 -4.35
C ASN A 31 29.08 -16.53 -3.35
N LEU A 32 28.78 -16.53 -2.05
CA LEU A 32 29.58 -17.07 -0.94
C LEU A 32 28.92 -16.66 0.40
N ILE A 33 28.57 -17.68 1.20
CA ILE A 33 28.07 -17.65 2.60
C ILE A 33 26.56 -17.48 2.78
N VAL A 34 25.92 -18.62 2.98
CA VAL A 34 24.61 -18.80 3.62
C VAL A 34 24.75 -18.47 5.10
N ARG A 35 24.20 -17.34 5.55
CA ARG A 35 23.81 -17.09 6.95
C ARG A 35 22.54 -16.23 6.98
N VAL A 36 21.46 -16.87 7.42
CA VAL A 36 20.23 -16.33 8.05
C VAL A 36 20.05 -14.81 7.88
N ASN A 37 19.30 -14.40 6.86
CA ASN A 37 19.12 -12.99 6.47
C ASN A 37 18.16 -12.24 7.41
N LEU A 38 18.69 -11.74 8.52
CA LEU A 38 18.13 -10.59 9.24
C LEU A 38 18.61 -9.32 8.49
N ILE A 39 17.76 -8.67 7.70
CA ILE A 39 18.13 -7.33 7.17
C ILE A 39 18.01 -6.36 8.34
N VAL A 40 19.14 -5.98 8.94
CA VAL A 40 19.16 -4.95 9.98
C VAL A 40 19.00 -3.59 9.30
N PHE A 41 17.79 -3.03 9.37
CA PHE A 41 17.57 -1.64 9.02
C PHE A 41 18.29 -0.75 10.02
N TYR A 42 18.85 0.37 9.55
CA TYR A 42 19.36 1.37 10.46
C TYR A 42 18.18 1.96 11.25
N GLN A 43 18.26 1.85 12.57
CA GLN A 43 17.40 2.54 13.51
C GLN A 43 18.19 3.68 14.13
N ASP A 44 17.59 4.86 14.22
CA ASP A 44 18.23 5.97 14.92
C ASP A 44 18.08 5.86 16.44
N VAL A 45 18.67 6.82 17.15
CA VAL A 45 18.64 6.90 18.62
C VAL A 45 17.24 7.01 19.22
N ASN A 46 16.24 7.39 18.42
CA ASN A 46 14.85 7.49 18.83
C ASN A 46 14.05 6.21 18.50
N GLY A 47 14.71 5.17 17.97
CA GLY A 47 14.08 3.91 17.57
C GLY A 47 13.37 3.98 16.22
N VAL A 48 13.50 5.08 15.45
CA VAL A 48 12.85 5.20 14.15
C VAL A 48 13.62 4.37 13.13
N ALA A 49 12.96 3.40 12.49
CA ALA A 49 13.52 2.63 11.41
C ALA A 49 13.62 3.46 10.12
N TRP A 50 14.81 3.53 9.52
CA TRP A 50 15.04 4.28 8.28
C TRP A 50 14.63 3.46 7.06
N SER A 51 13.32 3.27 6.93
CA SER A 51 12.67 2.55 5.85
C SER A 51 11.34 3.24 5.54
N PHE A 52 11.03 3.44 4.26
CA PHE A 52 9.71 3.89 3.85
C PHE A 52 9.25 3.20 2.56
N MET A 53 7.94 3.07 2.42
CA MET A 53 7.28 2.69 1.18
C MET A 53 6.29 3.79 0.79
N LEU A 54 6.41 4.26 -0.44
CA LEU A 54 5.54 5.27 -1.02
C LEU A 54 4.73 4.66 -2.17
N ASN A 55 3.48 5.06 -2.33
CA ASN A 55 2.61 4.65 -3.42
C ASN A 55 1.98 5.86 -4.12
N TYR A 56 1.70 5.70 -5.42
CA TYR A 56 1.06 6.72 -6.24
C TYR A 56 0.24 6.08 -7.35
N THR A 57 -1.05 6.39 -7.36
CA THR A 57 -1.98 5.96 -8.39
C THR A 57 -2.73 7.16 -8.98
N ASN A 58 -2.83 7.19 -10.31
CA ASN A 58 -3.66 8.14 -11.04
C ASN A 58 -4.36 7.41 -12.19
N ILE A 59 -5.68 7.34 -12.11
CA ILE A 59 -6.48 6.57 -13.09
C ILE A 59 -6.80 7.36 -14.35
N SER A 60 -6.53 8.67 -14.38
CA SER A 60 -6.84 9.53 -15.52
C SER A 60 -5.88 9.34 -16.70
N TYR A 61 -4.65 8.89 -16.43
CA TYR A 61 -3.60 8.73 -17.43
C TYR A 61 -2.89 7.38 -17.26
N GLY A 62 -2.68 6.68 -18.38
CA GLY A 62 -2.11 5.33 -18.40
C GLY A 62 -0.76 5.18 -17.69
N THR A 63 -0.58 4.03 -17.03
CA THR A 63 0.62 3.52 -16.33
C THR A 63 1.02 4.19 -15.01
N ASN A 64 0.18 5.06 -14.44
CA ASN A 64 0.41 5.66 -13.14
C ASN A 64 -0.20 4.83 -12.01
N ASN A 65 0.37 3.65 -11.76
CA ASN A 65 0.19 2.89 -10.52
C ASN A 65 1.60 2.41 -10.13
N LYS A 66 2.24 3.16 -9.23
CA LYS A 66 3.69 3.10 -9.00
C LYS A 66 3.98 3.13 -7.52
N PHE A 67 4.95 2.33 -7.11
CA PHE A 67 5.50 2.38 -5.77
C PHE A 67 6.97 2.82 -5.82
N TYR A 68 7.45 3.34 -4.70
CA TYR A 68 8.84 3.68 -4.47
C TYR A 68 9.22 3.35 -3.03
N MET A 69 10.23 2.51 -2.84
CA MET A 69 10.67 2.04 -1.53
C MET A 69 12.15 2.36 -1.35
N VAL A 70 12.51 2.81 -0.16
CA VAL A 70 13.90 3.09 0.23
C VAL A 70 14.16 2.52 1.62
N GLN A 71 15.31 1.89 1.78
CA GLN A 71 15.80 1.33 3.04
C GLN A 71 17.25 1.76 3.26
N LEU A 72 17.56 2.28 4.44
CA LEU A 72 18.93 2.50 4.89
C LEU A 72 19.38 1.29 5.69
N ILE A 73 20.46 0.67 5.25
CA ILE A 73 20.98 -0.59 5.79
C ILE A 73 22.34 -0.30 6.42
N GLN A 74 22.55 -0.82 7.61
CA GLN A 74 23.84 -0.80 8.30
C GLN A 74 24.40 -2.22 8.39
N ASP A 75 25.62 -2.41 7.89
CA ASP A 75 26.39 -3.66 7.96
C ASP A 75 27.73 -3.38 8.65
N GLY A 76 27.77 -3.59 9.96
CA GLY A 76 28.89 -3.15 10.81
C GLY A 76 29.07 -1.62 10.73
N ASP A 77 30.23 -1.20 10.25
CA ASP A 77 30.57 0.22 10.04
C ASP A 77 30.19 0.74 8.64
N GLN A 78 29.56 -0.08 7.80
CA GLN A 78 29.23 0.28 6.42
C GLN A 78 27.75 0.63 6.28
N TYR A 79 27.48 1.74 5.59
CA TYR A 79 26.12 2.22 5.31
C TYR A 79 25.79 2.08 3.83
N MET A 80 24.58 1.61 3.56
CA MET A 80 24.06 1.41 2.21
C MET A 80 22.64 1.93 2.12
N VAL A 81 22.27 2.48 0.97
CA VAL A 81 20.88 2.86 0.68
C VAL A 81 20.37 1.97 -0.44
N PHE A 82 19.42 1.12 -0.09
CA PHE A 82 18.70 0.29 -1.05
C PHE A 82 17.45 1.01 -1.53
N ARG A 83 17.21 0.94 -2.84
CA ARG A 83 16.03 1.51 -3.50
C ARG A 83 15.38 0.47 -4.39
N LYS A 84 14.05 0.44 -4.37
CA LYS A 84 13.24 -0.43 -5.22
C LYS A 84 12.04 0.37 -5.71
N TRP A 85 11.77 0.37 -7.01
CA TRP A 85 10.66 1.13 -7.57
C TRP A 85 10.12 0.50 -8.85
N GLY A 86 8.92 0.91 -9.24
CA GLY A 86 8.28 0.44 -10.45
C GLY A 86 6.77 0.43 -10.32
N ARG A 87 6.14 -0.33 -11.19
CA ARG A 87 4.70 -0.56 -11.14
C ARG A 87 4.34 -1.54 -10.01
N VAL A 88 3.25 -1.28 -9.29
CA VAL A 88 2.71 -2.18 -8.27
C VAL A 88 2.40 -3.54 -8.91
N GLY A 89 2.73 -4.65 -8.23
CA GLY A 89 2.62 -6.00 -8.81
C GLY A 89 3.66 -6.42 -9.86
N ALA A 90 4.57 -5.53 -10.27
CA ALA A 90 5.57 -5.90 -11.28
C ALA A 90 6.49 -7.03 -10.80
N LYS A 91 6.59 -8.11 -11.60
CA LYS A 91 7.45 -9.28 -11.31
C LYS A 91 8.91 -8.89 -11.05
N ASN A 92 9.44 -7.99 -11.87
CA ASN A 92 10.84 -7.53 -11.82
C ASN A 92 10.89 -6.00 -11.72
N PRO A 93 10.72 -5.43 -10.51
CA PRO A 93 10.86 -3.99 -10.31
C PRO A 93 12.31 -3.55 -10.46
N GLN A 94 12.50 -2.27 -10.77
CA GLN A 94 13.83 -1.66 -10.77
C GLN A 94 14.36 -1.59 -9.35
N ARG A 95 15.69 -1.71 -9.22
CA ARG A 95 16.38 -1.66 -7.94
C ARG A 95 17.77 -1.05 -8.09
N ALA A 96 18.23 -0.37 -7.05
CA ALA A 96 19.58 0.15 -6.94
C ALA A 96 20.07 0.03 -5.50
N LEU A 97 21.34 -0.29 -5.33
CA LEU A 97 22.02 -0.30 -4.04
C LEU A 97 23.21 0.64 -4.14
N GLU A 98 23.21 1.69 -3.32
CA GLU A 98 24.32 2.64 -3.25
C GLU A 98 25.07 2.47 -1.93
N ARG A 99 26.39 2.40 -2.01
CA ARG A 99 27.25 2.23 -0.84
C ARG A 99 27.84 3.58 -0.45
N TYR A 100 27.75 3.90 0.83
CA TYR A 100 28.24 5.15 1.42
C TYR A 100 29.46 4.94 2.32
N SER A 101 29.98 3.71 2.36
CA SER A 101 31.09 3.30 3.22
C SER A 101 30.78 3.65 4.68
N THR A 102 31.71 4.23 5.42
CA THR A 102 31.54 4.63 6.83
C THR A 102 30.77 5.93 7.05
N SER A 103 30.26 6.57 5.99
CA SER A 103 29.61 7.88 6.10
C SER A 103 28.10 7.75 6.26
N LEU A 104 27.64 7.71 7.51
CA LEU A 104 26.23 7.73 7.86
C LEU A 104 25.53 9.00 7.34
N GLU A 105 26.13 10.17 7.55
CA GLU A 105 25.55 11.47 7.16
C GLU A 105 25.19 11.53 5.66
N LYS A 106 26.05 11.00 4.80
CA LYS A 106 25.79 10.97 3.35
C LYS A 106 24.68 9.97 2.99
N ALA A 107 24.62 8.83 3.67
CA ALA A 107 23.55 7.86 3.48
C ALA A 107 22.20 8.47 3.92
N GLN A 108 22.17 9.12 5.07
CA GLN A 108 21.00 9.83 5.59
C GLN A 108 20.56 10.95 4.63
N ALA A 109 21.49 11.80 4.17
CA ALA A 109 21.18 12.86 3.22
C ALA A 109 20.61 12.33 1.89
N SER A 110 21.12 11.20 1.39
CA SER A 110 20.58 10.54 0.19
C SER A 110 19.16 10.02 0.41
N PHE A 111 18.92 9.44 1.59
CA PHE A 111 17.62 8.93 1.99
C PHE A 111 16.58 10.04 2.13
N THR A 112 16.85 11.05 2.96
CA THR A 112 15.93 12.17 3.24
C THR A 112 15.64 12.99 1.99
N LYS A 113 16.65 13.23 1.15
CA LYS A 113 16.46 13.89 -0.16
C LYS A 113 15.49 13.14 -1.05
N LYS A 114 15.53 11.80 -1.07
CA LYS A 114 14.60 10.99 -1.87
C LYS A 114 13.20 10.96 -1.29
N PHE A 115 13.06 10.95 0.04
CA PHE A 115 11.76 11.10 0.67
C PHE A 115 11.11 12.44 0.28
N LEU A 116 11.81 13.56 0.51
CA LEU A 116 11.32 14.91 0.20
C LEU A 116 10.98 15.12 -1.29
N ASP A 117 11.82 14.62 -2.20
CA ASP A 117 11.56 14.68 -3.64
C ASP A 117 10.23 13.99 -4.00
N LYS A 118 9.98 12.81 -3.44
CA LYS A 118 8.84 11.94 -3.82
C LYS A 118 7.56 12.23 -3.07
N SER A 119 7.61 12.57 -1.79
CA SER A 119 6.44 12.84 -0.95
C SER A 119 6.17 14.34 -0.76
N GLY A 120 7.20 15.19 -0.84
CA GLY A 120 7.09 16.59 -0.43
C GLY A 120 7.17 16.81 1.08
N ASN A 121 7.41 15.76 1.87
CA ASN A 121 7.52 15.82 3.34
C ASN A 121 8.98 15.64 3.78
N GLU A 122 9.32 16.14 4.96
CA GLU A 122 10.65 15.95 5.56
C GLU A 122 10.75 14.61 6.32
N TRP A 123 11.96 14.06 6.41
CA TRP A 123 12.24 12.84 7.17
C TRP A 123 13.29 13.11 8.26
N PRO A 124 13.13 12.56 9.49
CA PRO A 124 11.96 11.82 9.96
C PRO A 124 10.72 12.73 10.05
N LEU A 125 9.53 12.13 10.04
CA LEU A 125 8.29 12.89 10.18
C LEU A 125 8.21 13.47 11.60
N SER A 126 7.96 14.78 11.70
CA SER A 126 7.71 15.48 12.97
C SER A 126 6.23 15.50 13.37
N GLY A 127 5.34 15.13 12.43
CA GLY A 127 3.89 15.13 12.60
C GLY A 127 3.21 14.18 11.59
N PRO A 128 1.89 14.26 11.40
CA PRO A 128 1.18 13.43 10.45
C PRO A 128 1.66 13.70 9.02
N PHE A 129 1.68 12.67 8.18
CA PHE A 129 2.05 12.79 6.78
C PHE A 129 1.05 13.67 6.02
N GLU A 130 1.53 14.72 5.34
CA GLU A 130 0.68 15.59 4.54
C GLU A 130 0.69 15.15 3.07
N LYS A 131 -0.48 14.75 2.56
CA LYS A 131 -0.63 14.41 1.15
C LYS A 131 -0.47 15.66 0.27
N VAL A 132 0.46 15.59 -0.68
CA VAL A 132 0.68 16.62 -1.70
C VAL A 132 0.11 16.16 -3.04
N GLU A 133 -0.68 17.01 -3.69
CA GLU A 133 -1.27 16.70 -4.99
C GLU A 133 -0.20 16.34 -6.03
N GLY A 134 -0.39 15.22 -6.74
CA GLY A 134 0.55 14.75 -7.76
C GLY A 134 1.83 14.09 -7.22
N LYS A 135 1.98 13.94 -5.89
CA LYS A 135 3.09 13.24 -5.25
C LYS A 135 2.67 11.90 -4.65
N TYR A 136 3.67 11.13 -4.23
CA TYR A 136 3.42 9.84 -3.59
C TYR A 136 2.91 10.02 -2.16
N VAL A 137 2.11 9.08 -1.70
CA VAL A 137 1.62 8.96 -0.32
C VAL A 137 2.41 7.88 0.41
N LEU A 138 2.66 8.09 1.70
CA LEU A 138 3.29 7.10 2.56
C LEU A 138 2.34 5.91 2.80
N VAL A 139 2.87 4.70 2.65
CA VAL A 139 2.19 3.47 3.04
C VAL A 139 2.66 3.14 4.45
N GLU A 140 1.83 3.43 5.43
CA GLU A 140 2.09 3.11 6.83
C GLU A 140 1.89 1.61 7.07
N LEU A 141 2.95 0.96 7.53
CA LEU A 141 2.92 -0.44 7.94
C LEU A 141 2.70 -0.48 9.45
N ASP A 142 1.98 -1.50 9.90
CA ASP A 142 1.76 -1.76 11.31
C ASP A 142 3.04 -2.35 11.91
N ASP A 143 3.62 -1.60 12.85
CA ASP A 143 4.79 -2.00 13.62
C ASP A 143 4.39 -2.74 14.92
N GLU A 144 3.09 -3.04 15.14
CA GLU A 144 2.67 -3.90 16.26
C GLU A 144 3.45 -5.23 16.19
N ALA A 145 4.31 -5.45 17.20
CA ALA A 145 4.90 -6.76 17.44
C ALA A 145 3.75 -7.78 17.47
N PRO A 146 3.93 -8.99 16.88
CA PRO A 146 2.89 -9.99 16.98
C PRO A 146 2.52 -10.15 18.45
N GLU A 147 1.26 -9.84 18.78
CA GLU A 147 0.67 -10.19 20.06
C GLU A 147 1.13 -11.62 20.38
N GLU A 148 1.64 -11.88 21.59
CA GLU A 148 2.24 -13.16 21.99
C GLU A 148 1.29 -14.38 21.81
N SER A 149 0.07 -14.16 21.34
CA SER A 149 -0.91 -15.19 20.96
C SER A 149 -0.77 -15.73 19.52
N ASP A 150 0.00 -15.09 18.64
CA ASP A 150 0.18 -15.51 17.22
C ASP A 150 1.57 -16.10 16.94
N THR A 151 2.17 -16.79 17.93
CA THR A 151 3.37 -17.58 17.67
C THR A 151 2.96 -18.90 17.00
N MET A 152 2.72 -18.86 15.69
CA MET A 152 2.82 -20.08 14.89
C MET A 152 4.30 -20.45 14.87
N SER A 153 4.69 -21.40 15.72
CA SER A 153 6.03 -21.98 15.72
C SER A 153 6.30 -22.60 14.35
N ASP A 154 7.13 -21.95 13.55
CA ASP A 154 7.67 -22.57 12.34
C ASP A 154 8.80 -23.52 12.77
N GLY A 155 8.45 -24.80 12.92
CA GLY A 155 9.37 -25.93 12.74
C GLY A 155 10.57 -26.04 13.68
N GLU A 156 10.34 -26.27 14.97
CA GLU A 156 11.01 -27.42 15.59
C GLU A 156 10.24 -28.66 15.09
N ASP A 157 10.92 -29.76 14.76
CA ASP A 157 10.28 -31.04 14.38
C ASP A 157 9.27 -31.45 15.46
N VAL A 158 8.01 -31.00 15.31
CA VAL A 158 6.92 -31.38 16.20
C VAL A 158 6.57 -32.79 15.76
N ASP A 159 6.92 -33.78 16.57
CA ASP A 159 6.34 -35.11 16.49
C ASP A 159 4.86 -34.99 16.12
N ASP A 160 4.39 -35.72 15.11
CA ASP A 160 3.00 -35.69 14.63
C ASP A 160 2.01 -35.86 15.79
N VAL A 161 1.62 -34.76 16.44
CA VAL A 161 0.61 -34.77 17.50
C VAL A 161 -0.73 -34.92 16.80
N LEU A 162 -1.27 -36.14 16.83
CA LEU A 162 -2.59 -36.41 16.31
C LEU A 162 -3.63 -35.54 17.01
N SER A 163 -4.39 -34.78 16.23
CA SER A 163 -5.45 -33.92 16.74
C SER A 163 -6.50 -34.75 17.48
N THR A 164 -6.90 -34.29 18.67
CA THR A 164 -7.98 -34.89 19.46
C THR A 164 -9.37 -34.44 19.03
N LEU A 165 -9.47 -33.57 18.02
CA LEU A 165 -10.74 -33.04 17.52
C LEU A 165 -11.43 -34.04 16.60
N HIS A 166 -12.76 -33.96 16.51
CA HIS A 166 -13.53 -34.77 15.56
C HIS A 166 -13.14 -34.41 14.12
N GLU A 167 -13.10 -35.41 13.23
CA GLU A 167 -12.68 -35.24 11.83
C GLU A 167 -13.43 -34.09 11.13
N SER A 168 -14.75 -34.01 11.31
CA SER A 168 -15.54 -32.90 10.75
C SER A 168 -15.14 -31.51 11.25
N VAL A 169 -14.65 -31.40 12.49
CA VAL A 169 -14.16 -30.13 13.05
C VAL A 169 -12.78 -29.82 12.50
N GLN A 170 -11.93 -30.84 12.34
CA GLN A 170 -10.63 -30.68 11.69
C GLN A 170 -10.79 -30.23 10.24
N ASP A 171 -11.77 -30.76 9.51
CA ASP A 171 -12.04 -30.38 8.12
C ASP A 171 -12.53 -28.94 8.01
N VAL A 172 -13.42 -28.51 8.92
CA VAL A 172 -13.84 -27.10 8.99
C VAL A 172 -12.66 -26.18 9.32
N LEU A 173 -11.81 -26.56 10.29
CA LEU A 173 -10.62 -25.79 10.66
C LEU A 173 -9.64 -25.69 9.49
N LYS A 174 -9.36 -26.80 8.80
CA LYS A 174 -8.52 -26.81 7.60
C LYS A 174 -9.09 -25.89 6.51
N LEU A 175 -10.41 -25.85 6.35
CA LEU A 175 -11.05 -24.98 5.36
C LEU A 175 -10.95 -23.49 5.74
N ILE A 176 -11.28 -23.11 6.97
CA ILE A 176 -11.31 -21.70 7.38
C ILE A 176 -9.92 -21.12 7.65
N CYS A 177 -8.93 -21.97 7.99
CA CYS A 177 -7.54 -21.58 8.23
C CYS A 177 -6.62 -21.91 7.04
N ASP A 178 -7.17 -22.17 5.85
CA ASP A 178 -6.37 -22.37 4.65
C ASP A 178 -5.73 -21.05 4.21
N ALA A 179 -4.46 -20.87 4.56
CA ALA A 179 -3.67 -19.68 4.22
C ALA A 179 -3.53 -19.48 2.70
N ASP A 180 -3.48 -20.57 1.92
CA ASP A 180 -3.42 -20.49 0.46
C ASP A 180 -4.76 -20.03 -0.13
N LEU A 181 -5.88 -20.52 0.42
CA LEU A 181 -7.22 -20.06 0.03
C LEU A 181 -7.38 -18.56 0.31
N ILE A 182 -7.03 -18.12 1.53
CA ILE A 182 -7.07 -16.70 1.90
C ILE A 182 -6.18 -15.87 0.96
N ALA A 183 -4.94 -16.32 0.71
CA ALA A 183 -4.02 -15.62 -0.18
C ALA A 183 -4.55 -15.54 -1.62
N ARG A 184 -5.21 -16.58 -2.13
CA ARG A 184 -5.82 -16.59 -3.46
C ARG A 184 -7.01 -15.63 -3.53
N GLU A 185 -7.91 -15.64 -2.55
CA GLU A 185 -9.07 -14.75 -2.54
C GLU A 185 -8.66 -13.28 -2.40
N VAL A 186 -7.67 -12.99 -1.57
CA VAL A 186 -7.15 -11.62 -1.44
C VAL A 186 -6.41 -11.18 -2.72
N ALA A 187 -5.73 -12.09 -3.42
CA ALA A 187 -5.17 -11.81 -4.74
C ALA A 187 -6.26 -11.56 -5.80
N ASN A 188 -7.43 -12.22 -5.71
CA ASN A 188 -8.58 -11.96 -6.59
C ASN A 188 -9.16 -10.55 -6.38
N MET A 189 -8.99 -9.97 -5.19
CA MET A 189 -9.34 -8.58 -4.89
C MET A 189 -8.29 -7.58 -5.40
N ASN A 190 -7.30 -8.05 -6.18
CA ASN A 190 -6.19 -7.26 -6.72
C ASN A 190 -5.36 -6.55 -5.64
N LEU A 191 -5.32 -7.05 -4.41
CA LEU A 191 -4.46 -6.51 -3.36
C LEU A 191 -3.04 -7.07 -3.51
N ASP A 192 -2.01 -6.20 -3.45
CA ASP A 192 -0.61 -6.61 -3.66
C ASP A 192 -0.01 -7.31 -2.43
N LEU A 193 -0.45 -8.55 -2.16
CA LEU A 193 0.05 -9.39 -1.07
C LEU A 193 1.55 -9.68 -1.14
N LYS A 194 2.18 -9.57 -2.33
CA LYS A 194 3.62 -9.83 -2.53
C LYS A 194 4.49 -8.63 -2.19
N ARG A 195 3.89 -7.44 -2.03
CA ARG A 195 4.57 -6.22 -1.55
C ARG A 195 4.04 -5.69 -0.22
N LEU A 196 2.90 -6.20 0.23
CA LEU A 196 2.48 -6.25 1.63
C LEU A 196 3.23 -7.25 2.55
N PRO A 197 4.17 -8.14 2.14
CA PRO A 197 4.87 -9.03 3.07
C PRO A 197 5.97 -8.28 3.84
N LEU A 198 5.91 -6.94 3.87
CA LEU A 198 6.74 -6.09 4.73
C LEU A 198 5.96 -5.55 5.94
N GLY A 199 4.67 -5.88 6.09
CA GLY A 199 3.89 -5.52 7.27
C GLY A 199 2.40 -5.46 6.95
N LYS A 200 1.55 -5.73 7.95
CA LYS A 200 0.11 -5.46 7.88
C LYS A 200 -0.05 -3.96 7.61
N LEU A 201 -1.01 -3.52 6.79
CA LEU A 201 -1.31 -2.07 6.70
C LEU A 201 -1.72 -1.57 8.08
N SER A 202 -1.30 -0.35 8.46
CA SER A 202 -1.69 0.20 9.75
C SER A 202 -3.21 0.35 9.84
N LYS A 203 -3.77 0.19 11.05
CA LYS A 203 -5.21 0.42 11.30
C LYS A 203 -5.63 1.83 10.88
N ALA A 204 -4.74 2.82 11.04
CA ALA A 204 -4.96 4.20 10.59
C ALA A 204 -5.09 4.30 9.06
N GLN A 205 -4.22 3.64 8.30
CA GLN A 205 -4.28 3.58 6.84
C GLN A 205 -5.59 2.93 6.37
N ILE A 206 -6.00 1.83 7.01
CA ILE A 206 -7.25 1.14 6.70
C ILE A 206 -8.46 2.04 6.99
N SER A 207 -8.46 2.73 8.13
CA SER A 207 -9.52 3.68 8.50
C SER A 207 -9.67 4.81 7.47
N GLN A 208 -8.56 5.41 7.04
CA GLN A 208 -8.56 6.42 5.97
C GLN A 208 -9.07 5.85 4.64
N GLY A 209 -8.79 4.58 4.35
CA GLY A 209 -9.34 3.88 3.19
C GLY A 209 -10.87 3.79 3.23
N TYR A 210 -11.43 3.45 4.40
CA TYR A 210 -12.89 3.42 4.59
C TYR A 210 -13.53 4.81 4.44
N GLU A 211 -12.88 5.87 4.92
CA GLU A 211 -13.37 7.25 4.73
C GLU A 211 -13.47 7.62 3.24
N LEU A 212 -12.48 7.23 2.43
CA LEU A 212 -12.53 7.45 0.98
C LEU A 212 -13.63 6.63 0.29
N LEU A 213 -13.83 5.38 0.71
CA LEU A 213 -14.93 4.54 0.20
C LEU A 213 -16.31 5.11 0.58
N GLN A 214 -16.44 5.67 1.78
CA GLN A 214 -17.65 6.35 2.21
C GLN A 214 -17.95 7.57 1.32
N GLN A 215 -16.94 8.40 1.03
CA GLN A 215 -17.06 9.55 0.12
C GLN A 215 -17.45 9.13 -1.30
N LEU A 216 -16.89 8.01 -1.80
CA LEU A 216 -17.27 7.43 -3.09
C LEU A 216 -18.75 7.02 -3.09
N SER A 217 -19.20 6.27 -2.09
CA SER A 217 -20.59 5.83 -1.96
C SER A 217 -21.58 7.01 -1.88
N GLU A 218 -21.26 8.07 -1.13
CA GLU A 218 -22.09 9.28 -1.07
C GLU A 218 -22.17 10.00 -2.41
N THR A 219 -21.04 10.14 -3.11
CA THR A 219 -20.99 10.77 -4.44
C THR A 219 -21.81 9.97 -5.46
N LEU A 220 -21.78 8.64 -5.39
CA LEU A 220 -22.58 7.77 -6.25
C LEU A 220 -24.07 7.91 -6.01
N LYS A 221 -24.50 7.98 -4.75
CA LYS A 221 -25.90 8.22 -4.38
C LYS A 221 -26.40 9.57 -4.90
N GLU A 222 -25.60 10.64 -4.76
CA GLU A 222 -25.95 11.96 -5.32
C GLU A 222 -26.12 11.90 -6.84
N ILE A 223 -25.23 11.19 -7.56
CA ILE A 223 -25.38 10.99 -9.01
C ILE A 223 -26.67 10.25 -9.35
N GLU A 224 -27.01 9.21 -8.59
CA GLU A 224 -28.23 8.42 -8.80
C GLU A 224 -29.49 9.27 -8.58
N GLU A 225 -29.55 10.05 -7.50
CA GLU A 225 -30.64 10.98 -7.19
C GLU A 225 -30.83 12.03 -8.31
N LEU A 226 -29.74 12.71 -8.70
CA LEU A 226 -29.76 13.70 -9.77
C LEU A 226 -30.14 13.12 -11.13
N SER A 227 -29.97 11.81 -11.33
CA SER A 227 -30.37 11.11 -12.54
C SER A 227 -31.86 10.74 -12.55
N LYS A 228 -32.46 10.47 -11.39
CA LYS A 228 -33.89 10.14 -11.23
C LYS A 228 -34.79 11.35 -11.47
N ASP A 229 -34.38 12.55 -11.06
CA ASP A 229 -35.16 13.79 -11.24
C ASP A 229 -35.45 14.14 -12.71
N VAL A 230 -34.63 13.64 -13.64
CA VAL A 230 -34.78 13.83 -15.09
C VAL A 230 -35.93 12.98 -15.66
N VAL A 231 -36.22 11.84 -15.04
CA VAL A 231 -37.27 10.90 -15.49
C VAL A 231 -38.65 11.36 -15.02
N ASN A 232 -38.73 12.09 -13.91
CA ASN A 232 -39.99 12.52 -13.28
C ASN A 232 -40.49 13.91 -13.73
N THR A 233 -39.81 14.59 -14.66
CA THR A 233 -40.30 15.88 -15.16
C THR A 233 -41.43 15.66 -16.19
N PRO A 234 -42.68 16.12 -15.95
CA PRO A 234 -43.76 15.93 -16.90
C PRO A 234 -43.43 16.63 -18.21
N THR A 235 -43.45 15.89 -19.31
CA THR A 235 -43.37 16.47 -20.65
C THR A 235 -44.66 17.26 -20.86
N ALA A 236 -44.61 18.59 -20.75
CA ALA A 236 -45.76 19.45 -21.01
C ALA A 236 -46.34 19.14 -22.42
N PRO A 237 -47.67 18.98 -22.58
CA PRO A 237 -48.27 18.70 -23.87
C PRO A 237 -47.96 19.84 -24.85
N LYS A 238 -47.26 19.53 -25.95
CA LYS A 238 -47.02 20.49 -27.02
C LYS A 238 -48.31 20.76 -27.78
N ALA A 239 -48.88 21.94 -27.64
CA ALA A 239 -49.88 22.46 -28.57
C ALA A 239 -49.25 22.61 -29.96
N GLN A 240 -49.86 22.01 -30.99
CA GLN A 240 -49.43 22.14 -32.39
C GLN A 240 -49.85 23.51 -32.95
N PRO A 241 -48.92 24.32 -33.51
CA PRO A 241 -49.29 25.39 -34.42
C PRO A 241 -49.30 24.88 -35.88
N PRO A 242 -50.16 25.42 -36.75
CA PRO A 242 -50.24 24.98 -38.14
C PRO A 242 -49.11 25.59 -38.99
N GLY A 243 -48.47 24.73 -39.79
CA GLY A 243 -47.85 25.09 -41.07
C GLY A 243 -46.50 25.83 -41.06
N THR A 244 -45.41 25.11 -41.33
CA THR A 244 -44.54 25.28 -42.53
C THR A 244 -43.31 24.36 -42.43
N ARG A 245 -42.98 23.68 -43.54
CA ARG A 245 -41.83 22.76 -43.65
C ARG A 245 -40.52 23.55 -43.59
N ARG A 246 -39.84 23.50 -42.44
CA ARG A 246 -38.40 23.83 -42.31
C ARG A 246 -37.78 22.75 -41.43
N SER A 247 -36.62 22.18 -41.81
CA SER A 247 -36.01 21.06 -41.09
C SER A 247 -35.80 21.44 -39.63
N SER A 248 -36.60 20.86 -38.75
CA SER A 248 -36.51 21.10 -37.32
C SER A 248 -35.30 20.35 -36.80
N ARG A 249 -34.20 21.08 -36.56
CA ARG A 249 -33.16 20.60 -35.66
C ARG A 249 -33.83 20.39 -34.31
N VAL A 250 -34.08 19.13 -33.95
CA VAL A 250 -34.63 18.75 -32.65
C VAL A 250 -33.70 19.37 -31.60
N LYS A 251 -34.18 20.40 -30.90
CA LYS A 251 -33.46 21.04 -29.80
C LYS A 251 -33.43 20.01 -28.67
N ARG A 252 -32.34 19.25 -28.59
CA ARG A 252 -32.06 18.27 -27.54
C ARG A 252 -32.30 18.97 -26.19
N THR A 253 -33.24 18.48 -25.39
CA THR A 253 -33.46 18.97 -24.03
C THR A 253 -32.19 18.69 -23.25
N VAL A 254 -31.44 19.75 -22.94
CA VAL A 254 -30.21 19.64 -22.15
C VAL A 254 -30.65 19.35 -20.73
N ASN A 255 -30.31 18.17 -20.20
CA ASN A 255 -30.55 17.82 -18.80
C ASN A 255 -29.93 18.94 -17.92
N PRO A 256 -30.70 19.63 -17.06
CA PRO A 256 -30.20 20.73 -16.23
C PRO A 256 -29.08 20.28 -15.29
N ASN A 257 -29.11 19.02 -14.85
CA ASN A 257 -28.12 18.43 -13.95
C ASN A 257 -26.87 17.91 -14.68
N ALA A 258 -26.80 17.98 -16.02
CA ALA A 258 -25.70 17.38 -16.79
C ALA A 258 -24.32 17.99 -16.48
N ALA A 259 -24.26 19.26 -16.06
CA ALA A 259 -22.99 19.87 -15.63
C ALA A 259 -22.55 19.33 -14.26
N GLN A 260 -23.48 19.25 -13.30
CA GLN A 260 -23.23 18.73 -11.96
C GLN A 260 -22.83 17.25 -11.99
N ILE A 261 -23.56 16.42 -12.73
CA ILE A 261 -23.26 14.98 -12.89
C ILE A 261 -21.85 14.79 -13.48
N ARG A 262 -21.44 15.62 -14.45
CA ARG A 262 -20.07 15.56 -15.01
C ARG A 262 -19.01 15.92 -13.97
N ARG A 263 -19.28 16.89 -13.09
CA ARG A 263 -18.38 17.26 -11.99
C ARG A 263 -18.25 16.12 -10.99
N LEU A 264 -19.36 15.55 -10.53
CA LEU A 264 -19.37 14.41 -9.59
C LEU A 264 -18.63 13.20 -10.17
N LYS A 265 -18.85 12.86 -11.45
CA LYS A 265 -18.08 11.81 -12.13
C LYS A 265 -16.58 12.11 -12.22
N SER A 266 -16.19 13.38 -12.26
CA SER A 266 -14.77 13.75 -12.16
C SER A 266 -14.24 13.54 -10.74
N CYS A 267 -15.02 13.89 -9.72
CA CYS A 267 -14.67 13.63 -8.32
C CYS A 267 -14.49 12.13 -8.04
N LEU A 268 -15.38 11.27 -8.58
CA LEU A 268 -15.23 9.80 -8.47
C LEU A 268 -13.87 9.31 -8.95
N LYS A 269 -13.35 9.87 -10.06
CA LYS A 269 -12.03 9.49 -10.57
C LYS A 269 -10.90 9.93 -9.65
N THR A 270 -11.03 11.10 -9.03
CA THR A 270 -10.07 11.59 -8.03
C THR A 270 -10.09 10.69 -6.80
N PHE A 271 -11.27 10.44 -6.22
CA PHE A 271 -11.40 9.57 -5.05
C PHE A 271 -10.93 8.13 -5.32
N SER A 272 -11.23 7.59 -6.49
CA SER A 272 -10.71 6.28 -6.91
C SER A 272 -9.17 6.27 -6.99
N SER A 273 -8.57 7.33 -7.56
CA SER A 273 -7.11 7.47 -7.62
C SER A 273 -6.50 7.56 -6.22
N ASP A 274 -7.16 8.30 -5.33
CA ASP A 274 -6.75 8.50 -3.94
C ASP A 274 -6.83 7.19 -3.15
N PHE A 275 -7.91 6.43 -3.33
CA PHE A 275 -8.09 5.12 -2.71
C PHE A 275 -7.00 4.14 -3.14
N TYR A 276 -6.75 3.98 -4.45
CA TYR A 276 -5.67 3.11 -4.94
C TYR A 276 -4.26 3.62 -4.66
N THR A 277 -4.12 4.90 -4.27
CA THR A 277 -2.86 5.45 -3.80
C THR A 277 -2.63 5.08 -2.34
N LEU A 278 -3.67 5.14 -1.52
CA LEU A 278 -3.62 4.80 -0.10
C LEU A 278 -3.51 3.29 0.12
N ILE A 279 -4.30 2.50 -0.63
CA ILE A 279 -4.37 1.04 -0.58
C ILE A 279 -3.77 0.49 -1.88
N PRO A 280 -2.54 -0.07 -1.85
CA PRO A 280 -1.87 -0.53 -3.07
C PRO A 280 -2.57 -1.74 -3.71
N HIS A 281 -2.97 -1.58 -4.97
CA HIS A 281 -3.58 -2.64 -5.78
C HIS A 281 -2.72 -3.02 -6.99
N ASP A 282 -2.69 -4.30 -7.34
CA ASP A 282 -2.06 -4.83 -8.55
C ASP A 282 -3.09 -4.98 -9.68
N PHE A 283 -3.04 -4.06 -10.64
CA PHE A 283 -3.86 -4.13 -11.86
C PHE A 283 -3.11 -4.72 -13.07
N GLY A 284 -2.00 -5.43 -12.87
CA GLY A 284 -1.25 -6.07 -13.95
C GLY A 284 -0.71 -5.06 -14.95
N ARG A 285 -1.16 -5.07 -16.21
CA ARG A 285 -0.86 -4.01 -17.21
C ARG A 285 -2.04 -3.09 -17.51
N ASN A 286 -3.18 -3.35 -16.87
CA ASN A 286 -4.41 -2.63 -17.12
C ASN A 286 -4.42 -1.30 -16.37
N LEU A 287 -5.23 -0.36 -16.85
CA LEU A 287 -5.52 0.86 -16.12
C LEU A 287 -6.36 0.48 -14.89
N PRO A 288 -6.09 1.06 -13.70
CA PRO A 288 -6.99 0.91 -12.56
C PRO A 288 -8.40 1.38 -12.96
N PRO A 289 -9.45 0.57 -12.70
CA PRO A 289 -10.82 0.95 -13.04
C PRO A 289 -11.32 2.05 -12.08
N PRO A 290 -12.10 3.03 -12.56
CA PRO A 290 -12.80 3.94 -11.66
C PRO A 290 -13.81 3.16 -10.82
N ILE A 291 -13.92 3.47 -9.54
CA ILE A 291 -14.98 2.98 -8.67
C ILE A 291 -16.21 3.85 -8.94
N ASP A 292 -17.08 3.38 -9.83
CA ASP A 292 -18.24 4.15 -10.31
C ASP A 292 -19.59 3.43 -10.19
N SER A 293 -19.63 2.34 -9.42
CA SER A 293 -20.83 1.58 -9.08
C SER A 293 -20.93 1.30 -7.58
N LEU A 294 -22.14 0.97 -7.10
CA LEU A 294 -22.39 0.59 -5.69
C LEU A 294 -22.21 -0.92 -5.44
N ASP A 295 -22.05 -1.70 -6.50
CA ASP A 295 -21.94 -3.17 -6.45
C ASP A 295 -20.47 -3.64 -6.36
N GLU A 296 -19.52 -2.70 -6.55
CA GLU A 296 -18.07 -2.89 -6.41
C GLU A 296 -17.59 -2.45 -5.02
#